data_AF-A0A183BET1-F1
#
_entry.id   AF-A0A183BET1-F1
#
_cell.length_a   1.000
_cell.length_b   1.000
_cell.length_c   1.000
_cell.angle_alpha   90.00
_cell.angle_beta   90.00
_cell.angle_gamma   90.00
#
_symmetry.space_group_name_H-M   'P 1'
#
loop_
_entity.id
_entity.type
_entity.pdbx_description
1 polymer ?
#
loop_
_entity_poly.entity_id
_entity_poly.type
_entity_poly.pdbx_seq_one_letter_code
_entity_poly.pdbx_strand_id
1 'polypeptide(L)' 'MLNTNQSSNPVYVSPGHLISLETACEIVLRMSKFRTPEPTRLADQISRKKIRQIDENNTQRAGVPGDLFDNVMEDDDVDD' A
#
# COMPACT_ATOMS: atom_id res chain seq x y z
N MET A 1 -2.40 18.47 2.95
CA MET A 1 -3.21 17.42 3.61
C MET A 1 -4.50 17.29 2.82
N LEU A 2 -4.86 16.09 2.39
CA LEU A 2 -5.99 15.84 1.51
C LEU A 2 -6.90 14.77 2.13
N ASN A 3 -8.20 15.05 2.23
CA ASN A 3 -9.18 14.11 2.77
C ASN A 3 -10.11 13.62 1.64
N THR A 4 -10.25 12.30 1.50
CA THR A 4 -11.36 11.72 0.74
C THR A 4 -12.55 11.61 1.69
N ASN A 5 -13.75 12.00 1.25
CA ASN A 5 -14.96 12.27 2.08
C ASN A 5 -15.42 11.19 3.09
N GLN A 6 -14.70 10.07 3.25
CA GLN A 6 -15.02 8.97 4.16
C GLN A 6 -13.84 8.48 5.00
N SER A 7 -12.65 9.11 4.96
CA SER A 7 -11.50 8.67 5.78
C SER A 7 -11.25 9.61 6.96
N SER A 8 -11.08 9.05 8.15
CA SER A 8 -10.64 9.77 9.36
C SER A 8 -9.19 10.25 9.26
N ASN A 9 -8.37 9.56 8.46
CA ASN A 9 -6.94 9.79 8.35
C ASN A 9 -6.57 10.36 6.96
N PRO A 10 -6.19 11.64 6.85
CA PRO A 10 -5.87 12.24 5.58
C PRO A 10 -4.58 11.68 4.96
N VAL A 11 -4.40 11.93 3.66
CA VAL A 11 -3.16 11.65 2.95
C VAL A 11 -2.36 12.92 2.71
N TYR A 12 -1.04 12.81 2.79
CA TYR A 12 -0.12 13.90 2.51
C TYR A 12 0.30 13.83 1.05
N VAL A 13 0.03 14.89 0.31
CA VAL A 13 0.35 15.01 -1.12
C VAL A 13 1.37 16.12 -1.29
N SER A 14 2.43 15.81 -2.02
CA SER A 14 3.44 16.76 -2.46
C SER A 14 3.63 16.63 -3.98
N PRO A 15 3.84 17.74 -4.71
CA PRO A 15 4.16 17.69 -6.13
C PRO A 15 5.51 16.98 -6.35
N GLY A 16 5.60 16.26 -7.45
CA GLY A 16 6.84 15.67 -7.96
C GLY A 16 7.52 16.59 -8.97
N HIS A 17 7.98 16.02 -10.09
CA HIS A 17 8.56 16.77 -11.19
C HIS A 17 7.50 17.22 -12.20
N LEU A 18 7.59 18.47 -12.68
CA LEU A 18 6.73 19.06 -13.73
C LEU A 18 5.22 19.04 -13.43
N ILE A 19 4.83 19.20 -12.16
CA ILE A 19 3.43 19.25 -11.75
C ILE A 19 3.21 20.30 -10.67
N SER A 20 2.11 21.04 -10.74
CA SER A 20 1.72 21.96 -9.68
C SER A 20 1.10 21.18 -8.50
N LEU A 21 1.12 21.79 -7.31
CA LEU A 21 0.47 21.19 -6.13
C LEU A 21 -1.03 20.99 -6.36
N GLU A 22 -1.70 21.96 -7.00
CA GLU A 22 -3.13 21.90 -7.30
C GLU A 22 -3.47 20.70 -8.18
N THR A 23 -2.75 20.55 -9.31
CA THR A 23 -2.95 19.43 -10.23
C THR A 23 -2.62 18.09 -9.56
N ALA A 24 -1.59 18.03 -8.72
CA ALA A 24 -1.27 16.81 -7.97
C ALA A 24 -2.41 16.41 -7.02
N CYS A 25 -2.97 17.36 -6.26
CA CYS A 25 -4.11 17.12 -5.38
C CYS A 25 -5.36 16.65 -6.15
N GLU A 26 -5.65 17.28 -7.30
CA GLU A 26 -6.79 16.90 -8.14
C GLU A 26 -6.66 15.47 -8.68
N ILE A 27 -5.49 15.10 -9.17
CA ILE A 27 -5.23 13.73 -9.65
C ILE A 27 -5.42 12.73 -8.52
N VAL A 28 -4.87 13.01 -7.33
CA VAL A 28 -5.01 12.13 -6.17
C VAL A 28 -6.49 11.95 -5.81
N LEU A 29 -7.28 13.03 -5.72
CA LEU A 29 -8.72 12.94 -5.42
C LEU A 29 -9.48 12.10 -6.46
N ARG A 30 -9.23 12.34 -7.76
CA ARG A 30 -9.89 11.61 -8.85
C ARG A 30 -9.58 10.11 -8.84
N MET A 31 -8.39 9.74 -8.37
CA MET A 31 -7.93 8.35 -8.32
C MET A 31 -8.20 7.66 -6.99
N SER A 32 -8.74 8.37 -6.00
CA SER A 32 -8.91 7.86 -4.64
C SER A 32 -10.37 7.53 -4.36
N LYS A 33 -10.75 6.26 -4.58
CA LYS A 33 -12.02 5.69 -4.13
C LYS A 33 -12.02 5.40 -2.62
N PHE A 34 -10.85 5.07 -2.10
CA PHE A 34 -10.59 4.79 -0.68
C PHE A 34 -9.64 5.86 -0.11
N ARG A 35 -9.00 5.57 1.03
CA ARG A 35 -7.95 6.42 1.59
C ARG A 35 -6.71 6.48 0.69
N THR A 36 -6.24 5.32 0.20
CA THR A 36 -5.08 5.24 -0.68
C THR A 36 -5.52 5.31 -2.14
N PRO A 37 -4.81 6.07 -3.00
CA PRO A 37 -5.12 6.13 -4.43
C PRO A 37 -5.01 4.74 -5.05
N GLU A 38 -5.94 4.41 -5.94
CA GLU A 38 -5.95 3.15 -6.69
C GLU A 38 -4.58 2.73 -7.25
N PRO A 39 -3.79 3.59 -7.93
CA PRO A 39 -2.49 3.18 -8.47
C PRO A 39 -1.50 2.77 -7.38
N THR A 40 -1.45 3.47 -6.25
CA THR A 40 -0.55 3.14 -5.13
C THR A 40 -1.01 1.87 -4.43
N ARG A 41 -2.33 1.70 -4.25
CA ARG A 41 -2.92 0.49 -3.64
C ARG A 41 -2.62 -0.76 -4.46
N LEU A 42 -2.73 -0.68 -5.78
CA LEU A 42 -2.39 -1.79 -6.67
C LEU A 42 -0.89 -2.10 -6.65
N ALA A 43 -0.04 -1.07 -6.67
CA ALA A 43 1.40 -1.26 -6.60
C ALA A 43 1.83 -1.98 -5.31
N ASP A 44 1.25 -1.61 -4.16
CA ASP A 44 1.50 -2.26 -2.87
C ASP A 44 1.05 -3.74 -2.88
N GLN A 45 -0.16 -4.03 -3.37
CA GLN A 45 -0.67 -5.40 -3.49
C GLN A 45 0.24 -6.28 -4.37
N ILE A 46 0.69 -5.76 -5.51
CA ILE A 46 1.60 -6.47 -6.42
C ILE A 46 2.95 -6.71 -5.75
N SER A 47 3.50 -5.70 -5.08
CA SER A 47 4.78 -5.80 -4.36
C SER A 47 4.73 -6.89 -3.28
N ARG A 48 3.70 -6.87 -2.42
CA ARG A 48 3.49 -7.88 -1.36
C ARG A 48 3.33 -9.28 -1.93
N LYS A 49 2.53 -9.44 -2.99
CA LYS A 49 2.38 -10.74 -3.68
C LYS A 49 3.72 -11.24 -4.21
N LYS A 50 4.56 -10.35 -4.76
CA LYS A 50 5.86 -10.74 -5.31
C LYS A 50 6.85 -11.14 -4.23
N ILE A 51 6.86 -10.43 -3.10
CA ILE A 51 7.70 -10.76 -1.94
C ILE A 51 7.34 -12.14 -1.41
N ARG A 52 6.04 -12.42 -1.16
CA ARG A 52 5.58 -13.75 -0.74
C ARG A 52 6.04 -14.87 -1.68
N GLN A 53 5.91 -14.67 -2.99
CA GLN A 53 6.40 -15.64 -3.97
C GLN A 53 7.92 -15.82 -3.91
N ILE A 54 8.70 -14.75 -3.67
CA ILE A 54 10.15 -14.86 -3.53
C ILE A 54 10.50 -15.65 -2.26
N ASP A 55 9.81 -15.38 -1.16
CA ASP A 55 10.04 -16.03 0.13
C ASP A 55 9.67 -17.52 0.06
N GLU A 56 8.56 -17.89 -0.57
CA GLU A 56 8.17 -19.28 -0.84
C GLU A 56 9.25 -20.01 -1.67
N ASN A 57 9.72 -19.39 -2.75
CA ASN A 57 10.77 -19.96 -3.59
C ASN A 57 12.12 -20.10 -2.86
N ASN A 58 12.44 -19.16 -1.98
CA ASN A 58 13.66 -19.20 -1.17
C ASN A 58 13.57 -20.27 -0.07
N THR A 59 12.41 -20.42 0.54
CA THR A 59 12.12 -21.44 1.57
C THR A 59 12.24 -22.85 0.98
N GLN A 60 11.68 -23.07 -0.22
CA GLN A 60 11.84 -24.33 -0.96
C GLN A 60 13.28 -24.63 -1.34
N ARG A 61 14.09 -23.60 -1.65
CA ARG A 61 15.51 -23.74 -1.98
C ARG A 61 16.39 -23.97 -0.74
N ALA A 62 16.02 -23.41 0.40
CA ALA A 62 16.79 -23.48 1.64
C ALA A 62 16.42 -24.69 2.52
N GLY A 63 15.35 -25.43 2.19
CA GLY A 63 14.93 -26.60 2.96
C GLY A 63 14.45 -26.28 4.39
N VAL A 64 13.97 -25.06 4.63
CA VAL A 64 13.49 -24.59 5.93
C VAL A 64 11.95 -24.76 5.99
N PRO A 65 11.36 -25.28 7.08
CA PRO A 65 9.91 -25.33 7.24
C PRO A 65 9.29 -23.92 7.21
N GLY A 66 8.23 -23.75 6.42
CA GLY A 66 7.67 -22.46 5.98
C GLY A 66 6.74 -21.74 6.96
N ASP A 67 6.75 -22.10 8.24
CA ASP A 67 5.75 -21.75 9.24
C ASP A 67 6.17 -20.62 10.20
N LEU A 68 7.28 -19.91 9.91
CA LEU A 68 7.80 -18.88 10.82
C LEU A 68 7.43 -17.42 10.47
N PHE A 69 7.06 -17.12 9.22
CA PHE A 69 6.79 -15.73 8.78
C PHE A 69 5.32 -15.39 8.50
N ASP A 70 4.42 -16.38 8.46
CA ASP A 70 2.99 -16.14 8.22
C ASP A 70 2.25 -15.57 9.45
N ASN A 71 2.89 -15.53 10.63
CA ASN A 71 2.30 -15.03 11.88
C ASN A 71 2.54 -13.53 12.15
N VAL A 72 2.85 -12.69 11.16
CA VAL A 72 3.18 -11.25 11.40
C VAL A 72 2.32 -10.27 10.58
N MET A 73 1.17 -10.69 10.02
CA MET A 73 0.30 -9.81 9.23
C MET A 73 -1.20 -9.88 9.59
N GLU A 74 -1.55 -10.44 10.75
CA GLU A 74 -2.87 -10.27 11.37
C GLU A 74 -2.68 -9.54 12.70
N ASP A 75 -2.51 -8.21 12.71
CA ASP A 75 -2.61 -7.38 13.94
C ASP A 75 -2.66 -5.86 13.66
N ASP A 76 -3.21 -5.40 12.53
CA ASP A 76 -3.35 -3.95 12.24
C ASP A 76 -4.81 -3.49 11.96
N ASP A 77 -5.80 -4.29 12.37
CA ASP A 77 -7.21 -3.85 12.50
C ASP A 77 -7.57 -3.69 14.00
N VAL A 78 -6.74 -2.94 14.74
CA VAL A 78 -7.16 -2.39 16.05
C VAL A 78 -7.83 -1.05 15.77
N ASP A 79 -9.16 -1.09 15.76
CA ASP A 79 -10.05 0.07 15.83
C ASP A 79 -9.67 0.98 17.02
N ASP A 80 -9.44 2.26 16.73
CA ASP A 80 -9.68 3.41 17.63
C ASP A 80 -10.31 4.56 16.81
#